data_AF-A0A7C4KIG9-F1
#
_entry.id   AF-A0A7C4KIG9-F1
#
_cell.length_a   1.000
_cell.length_b   1.000
_cell.length_c   1.000
_cell.angle_alpha   90.00
_cell.angle_beta   90.00
_cell.angle_gamma   90.00
#
_symmetry.space_group_name_H-M   'P 1'
#
loop_
_entity.id
_entity.type
_entity.pdbx_description
1 polymer ?
#
loop_
_entity_poly.entity_id
_entity_poly.type
_entity_poly.pdbx_seq_one_letter_code
_entity_poly.pdbx_strand_id
1 'polypeptide(L)' 'LRTCYGLNLAHSETVIEAALAQPDEAEHLGLRRPAAVLISEQTTYLDNGLVIEITRSVFHAGRYQLHSRI' A
#
# COMPACT_ATOMS: atom_id res chain seq x y z
N LEU A 1 -5.77 -2.88 -16.96
CA LEU A 1 -4.38 -3.30 -17.24
C LEU A 1 -4.35 -4.48 -18.20
N ARG A 2 -4.79 -5.67 -17.81
CA ARG A 2 -4.77 -6.86 -18.69
C ARG A 2 -5.60 -6.70 -19.98
N THR A 3 -6.89 -6.42 -19.86
CA THR A 3 -7.81 -6.45 -21.03
C THR A 3 -7.60 -5.30 -22.00
N CYS A 4 -7.33 -4.08 -21.49
CA CYS A 4 -7.22 -2.90 -22.34
C CYS A 4 -5.79 -2.61 -22.81
N TYR A 5 -4.77 -3.07 -22.08
CA TYR A 5 -3.36 -2.73 -22.35
C TYR A 5 -2.46 -3.96 -22.53
N GLY A 6 -2.98 -5.17 -22.41
CA GLY A 6 -2.18 -6.40 -22.54
C GLY A 6 -1.15 -6.61 -21.42
N LEU A 7 -1.25 -5.86 -20.32
CA LEU A 7 -0.30 -5.93 -19.20
C LEU A 7 -0.77 -6.97 -18.17
N ASN A 8 -0.01 -8.07 -18.06
CA ASN A 8 -0.27 -9.13 -17.11
C ASN A 8 0.53 -8.91 -15.83
N LEU A 9 -0.16 -8.70 -14.71
CA LEU A 9 0.48 -8.66 -13.39
C LEU A 9 0.84 -10.08 -12.97
N ALA A 10 2.08 -10.31 -12.54
CA ALA A 10 2.59 -11.63 -12.17
C ALA A 10 2.78 -11.80 -10.66
N HIS A 11 3.46 -10.85 -10.02
CA HIS A 11 3.69 -10.86 -8.58
C HIS A 11 3.91 -9.45 -8.05
N SER A 12 3.87 -9.30 -6.73
CA SER A 12 4.20 -8.07 -6.04
C SER A 12 5.04 -8.38 -4.80
N GLU A 13 5.93 -7.46 -4.46
CA GLU A 13 6.65 -7.46 -3.19
C GLU A 13 6.06 -6.37 -2.31
N THR A 14 5.83 -6.66 -1.03
CA THR A 14 5.21 -5.72 -0.10
C THR A 14 5.98 -5.66 1.21
N VAL A 15 6.28 -4.43 1.63
CA VAL A 15 6.86 -4.10 2.93
C VAL A 15 5.78 -3.41 3.77
N ILE A 16 5.63 -3.86 5.02
CA ILE A 16 4.62 -3.35 5.95
C ILE A 16 5.31 -2.73 7.15
N GLU A 17 4.89 -1.53 7.53
CA GLU A 17 5.42 -0.79 8.67
C GLU A 17 4.28 -0.23 9.55
N ALA A 18 4.52 -0.17 10.86
CA ALA A 18 3.69 0.57 11.79
C ALA A 18 4.37 1.89 12.16
N ALA A 19 3.66 3.00 12.05
CA ALA A 19 4.20 4.34 12.32
C ALA A 19 3.16 5.28 12.96
N LEU A 20 3.59 6.49 13.33
CA LEU A 20 2.70 7.59 13.67
C LEU A 20 2.36 8.39 12.41
N ALA A 21 1.08 8.79 12.28
CA ALA A 21 0.60 9.61 11.19
C ALA A 21 1.33 10.96 11.11
N GLN A 22 1.84 11.27 9.92
CA GLN A 22 2.32 12.60 9.57
C GLN A 22 1.15 13.60 9.53
N PRO A 23 1.42 14.93 9.61
CA PRO A 23 0.37 15.93 9.65
C PRO A 23 -0.62 15.83 8.47
N ASP A 24 -0.09 15.66 7.26
CA ASP A 24 -0.84 15.52 6.02
C ASP A 24 -1.60 14.19 5.96
N GLU A 25 -0.95 13.07 6.32
CA GLU A 25 -1.61 11.76 6.42
C GLU A 25 -2.80 11.82 7.39
N ALA A 26 -2.64 12.49 8.53
CA ALA A 26 -3.69 12.64 9.52
C ALA A 26 -4.86 13.49 9.02
N GLU A 27 -4.59 14.56 8.25
CA GLU A 27 -5.63 15.39 7.65
C GLU A 27 -6.45 14.58 6.63
N HIS A 28 -5.78 13.91 5.68
CA HIS A 28 -6.45 13.11 4.65
C HIS A 28 -7.23 11.92 5.23
N LEU A 29 -6.73 11.33 6.32
CA LEU A 29 -7.36 10.19 6.99
C LEU A 29 -8.36 10.60 8.10
N GLY A 30 -8.53 11.90 8.37
CA GLY A 30 -9.43 12.40 9.41
C GLY A 30 -9.02 11.98 10.83
N LEU A 31 -7.72 11.87 11.10
CA LEU A 31 -7.14 11.42 12.35
C LEU A 31 -6.80 12.58 13.29
N ARG A 32 -7.00 12.37 14.60
CA ARG A 32 -6.43 13.24 15.64
C ARG A 32 -5.03 12.77 16.01
N ARG A 33 -4.04 13.66 15.94
CA ARG A 33 -2.64 13.32 16.23
C ARG A 33 -2.34 13.32 17.74
N PRO A 34 -1.38 12.49 18.20
CA PRO A 34 -0.71 11.43 17.44
C PRO A 34 -1.64 10.25 17.17
N ALA A 35 -1.58 9.68 15.97
CA ALA A 35 -2.40 8.54 15.57
C ALA A 35 -1.52 7.44 14.98
N ALA A 36 -1.80 6.18 15.29
CA ALA A 36 -1.13 5.04 14.67
C ALA A 36 -1.65 4.80 13.26
N VAL A 37 -0.75 4.48 12.35
CA VAL A 37 -1.05 4.09 10.96
C VAL A 37 -0.29 2.83 10.57
N LEU A 38 -0.86 2.09 9.62
CA LEU A 38 -0.18 1.01 8.91
C LEU A 38 0.24 1.54 7.55
N ILE A 39 1.52 1.43 7.22
CA ILE A 39 2.08 1.80 5.93
C ILE A 39 2.34 0.52 5.15
N SER A 40 1.95 0.50 3.88
CA SER A 40 2.24 -0.57 2.93
C SER A 40 2.97 0.01 1.73
N GLU A 41 4.19 -0.44 1.51
CA GLU A 41 4.97 -0.14 0.31
C GLU A 41 4.96 -1.37 -0.59
N GLN A 42 4.49 -1.21 -1.83
CA GLN A 42 4.31 -2.32 -2.76
C GLN A 42 4.96 -2.00 -4.11
N THR A 43 5.77 -2.95 -4.61
CA THR A 43 6.25 -2.97 -5.99
C THR A 43 5.56 -4.10 -6.73
N THR A 44 4.93 -3.79 -7.87
CA THR A 44 4.20 -4.77 -8.69
C THR A 44 4.93 -5.02 -10.00
N TYR A 45 5.08 -6.30 -10.35
CA TYR A 45 5.83 -6.79 -11.50
C TYR A 45 4.91 -7.44 -12.52
N LEU A 46 5.23 -7.22 -13.80
CA LEU A 46 4.63 -7.90 -14.93
C LEU A 46 5.21 -9.31 -15.11
N ASP A 47 4.56 -10.12 -15.95
CA ASP A 47 5.03 -11.46 -16.33
C ASP A 47 6.39 -11.47 -17.05
N ASN A 48 6.78 -10.35 -17.65
CA ASN A 48 8.10 -10.13 -18.23
C ASN A 48 9.15 -9.62 -17.22
N GLY A 49 8.80 -9.51 -15.94
CA GLY A 49 9.68 -9.05 -14.87
C GLY A 49 9.85 -7.53 -14.76
N LEU A 50 9.22 -6.73 -15.63
CA LEU A 50 9.27 -5.27 -15.52
C LEU A 50 8.35 -4.77 -14.41
N VAL A 51 8.77 -3.71 -13.72
CA VAL A 51 7.95 -2.99 -12.74
C VAL A 51 6.92 -2.15 -13.47
N ILE A 52 5.65 -2.28 -13.08
CA ILE A 52 4.57 -1.42 -13.59
C ILE A 52 4.12 -0.37 -12.57
N GLU A 53 4.33 -0.64 -11.28
CA GLU A 53 3.83 0.21 -10.20
C GLU A 53 4.72 0.11 -8.97
N ILE A 54 4.95 1.26 -8.33
CA ILE A 54 5.49 1.39 -6.98
C ILE A 54 4.51 2.29 -6.20
N THR A 55 3.97 1.77 -5.10
CA THR A 55 2.94 2.45 -4.32
C THR A 55 3.34 2.50 -2.85
N ARG A 56 3.08 3.65 -2.21
CA ARG A 56 3.08 3.79 -0.75
C ARG A 56 1.66 4.16 -0.29
N SER A 57 1.04 3.26 0.47
CA SER A 57 -0.31 3.43 1.00
C SER A 57 -0.27 3.56 2.51
N VAL A 58 -1.08 4.47 3.06
CA VAL A 58 -1.20 4.72 4.50
C VAL A 58 -2.62 4.45 4.94
N PHE A 59 -2.78 3.58 5.95
CA PHE A 59 -4.07 3.13 6.42
C PHE A 59 -4.31 3.56 7.87
N HIS A 60 -5.54 4.01 8.15
CA HIS A 60 -6.02 4.27 9.50
C HIS A 60 -6.06 2.94 10.29
N ALA A 61 -5.14 2.77 11.26
CA ALA A 61 -4.95 1.50 11.98
C ALA A 61 -6.17 1.05 12.80
N GLY A 62 -7.00 1.98 13.28
CA GLY A 62 -8.25 1.64 13.97
C GLY A 62 -9.40 1.18 13.06
N ARG A 63 -9.27 1.33 11.73
CA ARG A 63 -10.35 1.02 10.77
C ARG A 63 -10.02 -0.18 9.88
N TYR A 64 -8.74 -0.39 9.58
CA TYR A 64 -8.28 -1.44 8.68
C TYR A 64 -7.27 -2.36 9.38
N GLN A 65 -7.37 -3.65 9.07
CA GLN A 65 -6.43 -4.67 9.52
C GLN A 65 -5.83 -5.35 8.29
N LEU A 66 -4.52 -5.58 8.31
CA LEU A 66 -3.85 -6.36 7.28
C LEU A 66 -3.93 -7.84 7.67
N HIS A 67 -4.48 -8.66 6.77
CA HIS A 67 -4.47 -10.11 6.89
C HIS A 67 -3.58 -10.69 5.81
N SER A 68 -2.60 -11.49 6.20
CA SER A 68 -1.79 -12.29 5.28
C SER A 68 -2.00 -13.77 5.57
N ARG A 69 -2.07 -14.58 4.51
CA ARG A 69 -2.07 -16.04 4.59
C ARG A 69 -0.94 -16.53 3.70
N ILE A 70 -0.08 -17.35 4.29
CA ILE A 70 1.01 -18.05 3.61
C ILE A 70 0.50 -19.43 3.21
#